data_AF-A0AAV5QD48-F1
#
_entry.id   AF-A0AAV5QD48-F1
#
_cell.length_a   1.000
_cell.length_b   1.000
_cell.length_c   1.000
_cell.angle_alpha   90.00
_cell.angle_beta   90.00
_cell.angle_gamma   90.00
#
_symmetry.space_group_name_H-M   'P 1'
#
loop_
_entity.id
_entity.type
_entity.pdbx_description
1 polymer ?
#
loop_
_entity_poly.entity_id
_entity_poly.type
_entity_poly.pdbx_seq_one_letter_code
_entity_poly.pdbx_strand_id
1 'polypeptide(L)'
;MGSALDKREREVQQQQQQQGQQEEYINTDTNINKDKHSNVQDSANEPKHYVVVGAGIVGVCIAFYLLRHPDFNRARGDRISIVESKRVAGGASGKAGGLLALWAFPQQIVPFSFQLHQELANEFNGGEEWGYRRLTTISVEGDLSIDKSKTTAAATASLLKRATSNAQILNTNTNTSTSTSKSTNTNTNTNTNIVTNTTNSLSSINTYTPTPFSNNNILPSRNSSSGEINSKPMSRATTIKKNSIEIESNSSTGRSDHLTNSLNDIDNFHHLPKDLSWIDGDVISDWNQLGNKSTTAQVQPYQFTTFILKKCLESNCVDLIIGKVDDIIINEDGKCTGIIYHPSSAKAEYDGSANEKIEMFGDKIILSIGPWTSKILPDCPISGLRAHSIIIEPENLDEISPYAVFTELKLNKSKYVSPEIYARKDEVYVCGEGDSAVLIPETTDDVEVVSEKCEELFKYVSKLSPTLSNGKILKKQACYLPVLDIPSSSGPLIGETNVDGLFLASGHSCWGINNAPATGFLMAELLIEGSAKSCDISALNPSLYFDASLVFESEDEYEEEDEEDYEEDEDFDVDVDVDDYE
;
A
#
# COMPACT_ATOMS: atom_id res chain seq x y z
N MET A 1 -12.98 20.36 24.51
CA MET A 1 -12.72 19.01 25.06
C MET A 1 -13.89 18.04 24.91
N GLY A 2 -15.16 18.48 24.87
CA GLY A 2 -16.31 17.56 24.77
C GLY A 2 -16.58 16.91 23.40
N SER A 3 -16.13 17.48 22.26
CA SER A 3 -16.50 16.97 20.93
C SER A 3 -15.57 15.90 20.34
N ALA A 4 -14.30 15.85 20.79
CA ALA A 4 -13.32 14.85 20.32
C ALA A 4 -13.44 13.51 21.06
N LEU A 5 -13.82 13.54 22.34
CA LEU A 5 -14.15 12.33 23.12
C LEU A 5 -15.41 11.65 22.56
N ASP A 6 -16.39 12.44 22.14
CA ASP A 6 -17.67 11.96 21.59
C ASP A 6 -17.54 11.34 20.18
N LYS A 7 -16.53 11.74 19.39
CA LYS A 7 -16.22 11.11 18.10
C LYS A 7 -15.49 9.77 18.28
N ARG A 8 -14.57 9.70 19.26
CA ARG A 8 -13.81 8.49 19.60
C ARG A 8 -14.71 7.41 20.24
N GLU A 9 -15.68 7.81 21.08
CA GLU A 9 -16.69 6.90 21.62
C GLU A 9 -17.62 6.35 20.53
N ARG A 10 -17.98 7.17 19.53
CA ARG A 10 -18.76 6.72 18.37
C ARG A 10 -18.01 5.75 17.46
N GLU A 11 -16.70 5.93 17.28
CA GLU A 11 -15.85 5.00 16.50
C GLU A 11 -15.66 3.66 17.22
N VAL A 12 -15.48 3.67 18.54
CA VAL A 12 -15.42 2.44 19.35
C VAL A 12 -16.77 1.72 19.38
N GLN A 13 -17.88 2.46 19.47
CA GLN A 13 -19.22 1.89 19.35
C GLN A 13 -19.48 1.35 17.94
N GLN A 14 -19.04 2.01 16.87
CA GLN A 14 -19.13 1.46 15.50
C GLN A 14 -18.31 0.18 15.31
N GLN A 15 -17.10 0.09 15.91
CA GLN A 15 -16.30 -1.13 15.87
C GLN A 15 -16.95 -2.28 16.66
N GLN A 16 -17.57 -1.99 17.80
CA GLN A 16 -18.30 -3.00 18.60
C GLN A 16 -19.64 -3.39 17.96
N GLN A 17 -20.33 -2.47 17.27
CA GLN A 17 -21.57 -2.77 16.54
C GLN A 17 -21.29 -3.55 15.24
N GLN A 18 -20.12 -3.36 14.61
CA GLN A 18 -19.65 -4.18 13.48
C GLN A 18 -19.23 -5.58 13.93
N GLN A 19 -18.66 -5.75 15.13
CA GLN A 19 -18.46 -7.09 15.73
C GLN A 19 -19.80 -7.76 16.05
N GLY A 20 -20.79 -7.05 16.59
CA GLY A 20 -22.12 -7.60 16.88
C GLY A 20 -22.96 -7.94 15.64
N GLN A 21 -22.73 -7.29 14.49
CA GLN A 21 -23.40 -7.63 13.22
C GLN A 21 -22.70 -8.77 12.45
N GLN A 22 -21.46 -9.14 12.83
CA GLN A 22 -20.80 -10.35 12.35
C GLN A 22 -21.35 -11.63 13.03
N GLU A 23 -22.06 -11.50 14.15
CA GLU A 23 -22.52 -12.62 14.98
C GLU A 23 -23.86 -13.25 14.53
N GLU A 24 -24.57 -12.66 13.56
CA GLU A 24 -25.92 -13.12 13.15
C GLU A 24 -25.96 -13.93 11.83
N TYR A 25 -24.82 -14.17 11.17
CA TYR A 25 -24.74 -14.90 9.89
C TYR A 25 -23.96 -16.22 9.97
N ILE A 26 -24.15 -16.99 11.05
CA ILE A 26 -23.63 -18.37 11.15
C ILE A 26 -24.79 -19.33 11.38
N ASN A 27 -25.52 -19.63 10.31
CA ASN A 27 -26.16 -20.93 10.11
C ASN A 27 -26.89 -20.95 8.77
N THR A 28 -26.34 -21.66 7.77
CA THR A 28 -27.10 -22.56 6.90
C THR A 28 -26.14 -23.45 6.10
N ASP A 29 -26.43 -24.75 6.15
CA ASP A 29 -26.23 -25.76 5.11
C ASP A 29 -24.96 -26.62 5.10
N THR A 30 -24.96 -27.60 6.01
CA THR A 30 -24.44 -28.96 5.77
C THR A 30 -25.53 -29.83 5.11
N ASN A 31 -25.51 -29.93 3.78
CA ASN A 31 -25.98 -31.10 3.01
C ASN A 31 -25.96 -30.79 1.50
N ILE A 32 -24.93 -31.24 0.76
CA ILE A 32 -25.04 -31.40 -0.68
C ILE A 32 -24.54 -32.79 -1.09
N ASN A 33 -25.40 -33.42 -1.88
CA ASN A 33 -25.44 -34.83 -2.29
C ASN A 33 -24.17 -35.36 -2.95
N LYS A 34 -23.87 -36.63 -2.63
CA LYS A 34 -23.16 -37.57 -3.49
C LYS A 34 -24.03 -37.93 -4.71
N ASP A 35 -23.34 -38.24 -5.81
CA ASP A 35 -23.80 -38.74 -7.12
C ASP A 35 -24.11 -37.68 -8.19
N LYS A 36 -23.27 -37.67 -9.24
CA LYS A 36 -23.69 -37.95 -10.64
C LYS A 36 -22.53 -37.98 -11.63
N HIS A 37 -22.39 -39.10 -12.33
CA HIS A 37 -21.87 -39.16 -13.69
C HIS A 37 -22.92 -38.62 -14.68
N SER A 38 -22.50 -37.74 -15.60
CA SER A 38 -22.76 -37.79 -17.07
C SER A 38 -23.05 -36.44 -17.76
N ASN A 39 -22.51 -36.33 -18.99
CA ASN A 39 -22.81 -35.45 -20.13
C ASN A 39 -22.29 -33.99 -20.16
N VAL A 40 -21.33 -33.79 -21.08
CA VAL A 40 -20.60 -32.56 -21.44
C VAL A 40 -21.49 -31.46 -22.08
N GLN A 41 -22.82 -31.63 -22.16
CA GLN A 41 -23.73 -30.67 -22.81
C GLN A 41 -24.61 -29.84 -21.84
N ASP A 42 -24.60 -30.11 -20.53
CA ASP A 42 -25.42 -29.38 -19.52
C ASP A 42 -24.62 -28.36 -18.66
N SER A 43 -23.30 -28.27 -18.82
CA SER A 43 -22.42 -27.49 -17.92
C SER A 43 -22.61 -25.97 -17.95
N ALA A 44 -23.29 -25.44 -18.98
CA ALA A 44 -23.54 -24.01 -19.14
C ALA A 44 -24.67 -23.47 -18.25
N ASN A 45 -25.53 -24.36 -17.71
CA ASN A 45 -26.73 -23.97 -16.96
C ASN A 45 -26.65 -24.34 -15.47
N GLU A 46 -25.54 -24.93 -15.02
CA GLU A 46 -25.30 -25.23 -13.60
C GLU A 46 -24.84 -23.98 -12.83
N PRO A 47 -25.27 -23.82 -11.56
CA PRO A 47 -24.79 -22.75 -10.69
C PRO A 47 -23.27 -22.75 -10.59
N LYS A 48 -22.65 -21.58 -10.74
CA LYS A 48 -21.19 -21.43 -10.60
C LYS A 48 -20.79 -21.00 -9.20
N HIS A 49 -19.78 -21.66 -8.64
CA HIS A 49 -19.21 -21.30 -7.34
C HIS A 49 -17.75 -20.85 -7.48
N TYR A 50 -17.50 -19.59 -7.17
CA TYR A 50 -16.17 -18.99 -7.14
C TYR A 50 -15.65 -18.96 -5.69
N VAL A 51 -14.50 -19.57 -5.43
CA VAL A 51 -13.88 -19.57 -4.10
C VAL A 51 -12.68 -18.62 -4.12
N VAL A 52 -12.81 -17.47 -3.45
CA VAL A 52 -11.76 -16.45 -3.35
C VAL A 52 -11.05 -16.61 -2.00
N VAL A 53 -9.79 -17.03 -2.03
CA VAL A 53 -8.97 -17.14 -0.83
C VAL A 53 -8.25 -15.82 -0.58
N GLY A 54 -8.53 -15.22 0.58
CA GLY A 54 -8.02 -13.94 1.05
C GLY A 54 -9.02 -12.78 0.93
N ALA A 55 -9.41 -12.18 2.06
CA ALA A 55 -10.23 -10.96 2.10
C ALA A 55 -9.36 -9.69 2.16
N GLY A 56 -8.25 -9.71 1.42
CA GLY A 56 -7.46 -8.53 1.13
C GLY A 56 -8.10 -7.66 0.03
N ILE A 57 -7.53 -6.48 -0.22
CA ILE A 57 -8.08 -5.53 -1.20
C ILE A 57 -8.24 -6.14 -2.60
N VAL A 58 -7.32 -7.03 -3.00
CA VAL A 58 -7.39 -7.74 -4.29
C VAL A 58 -8.57 -8.70 -4.31
N GLY A 59 -8.66 -9.61 -3.34
CA GLY A 59 -9.75 -10.60 -3.26
C GLY A 59 -11.14 -9.97 -3.18
N VAL A 60 -11.32 -8.90 -2.39
CA VAL A 60 -12.61 -8.20 -2.33
C VAL A 60 -12.94 -7.49 -3.65
N CYS A 61 -11.95 -6.96 -4.38
CA CYS A 61 -12.16 -6.39 -5.71
C CYS A 61 -12.53 -7.48 -6.74
N ILE A 62 -11.94 -8.68 -6.66
CA ILE A 62 -12.33 -9.81 -7.52
C ILE A 62 -13.81 -10.14 -7.31
N ALA A 63 -14.23 -10.34 -6.06
CA ALA A 63 -15.63 -10.62 -5.73
C ALA A 63 -16.56 -9.48 -6.19
N PHE A 64 -16.16 -8.22 -5.98
CA PHE A 64 -16.93 -7.05 -6.36
C PHE A 64 -17.18 -6.97 -7.87
N TYR A 65 -16.16 -7.20 -8.69
CA TYR A 65 -16.30 -7.14 -10.14
C TYR A 65 -16.94 -8.39 -10.74
N LEU A 66 -16.77 -9.57 -10.13
CA LEU A 66 -17.56 -10.77 -10.47
C LEU A 66 -19.06 -10.48 -10.34
N LEU A 67 -19.50 -9.94 -9.20
CA LEU A 67 -20.92 -9.61 -8.96
C LEU A 67 -21.52 -8.58 -9.94
N ARG A 68 -20.67 -7.77 -10.57
CA ARG A 68 -21.05 -6.71 -11.50
C ARG A 68 -20.87 -7.13 -12.97
N HIS A 69 -20.29 -8.30 -13.21
CA HIS A 69 -20.15 -8.81 -14.55
C HIS A 69 -21.54 -9.14 -15.13
N PRO A 70 -21.84 -8.77 -16.39
CA PRO A 70 -23.16 -8.99 -17.00
C PRO A 70 -23.62 -10.45 -17.00
N ASP A 71 -22.67 -11.38 -17.09
CA ASP A 71 -22.94 -12.83 -17.15
C ASP A 71 -22.89 -13.55 -15.79
N PHE A 72 -22.64 -12.82 -14.70
CA PHE A 72 -22.80 -13.38 -13.35
C PHE A 72 -24.29 -13.56 -13.05
N ASN A 73 -24.73 -14.81 -12.91
CA ASN A 73 -26.14 -15.16 -12.93
C ASN A 73 -26.66 -15.57 -11.56
N ARG A 74 -27.17 -14.58 -10.82
CA ARG A 74 -27.81 -14.79 -9.51
C ARG A 74 -29.02 -15.72 -9.58
N ALA A 75 -29.77 -15.67 -10.68
CA ALA A 75 -30.97 -16.50 -10.85
C ALA A 75 -30.64 -17.98 -11.15
N ARG A 76 -29.46 -18.25 -11.74
CA ARG A 76 -28.91 -19.60 -11.88
C ARG A 76 -28.39 -20.16 -10.54
N GLY A 77 -28.15 -19.29 -9.56
CA GLY A 77 -27.60 -19.66 -8.25
C GLY A 77 -26.08 -19.46 -8.15
N ASP A 78 -25.48 -18.65 -9.03
CA ASP A 78 -24.07 -18.34 -8.93
C ASP A 78 -23.74 -17.66 -7.59
N ARG A 79 -22.64 -18.07 -6.97
CA ARG A 79 -22.22 -17.60 -5.65
C ARG A 79 -20.71 -17.49 -5.52
N ILE A 80 -20.28 -16.71 -4.55
CA ILE A 80 -18.87 -16.45 -4.25
C ILE A 80 -18.65 -16.73 -2.76
N SER A 81 -17.63 -17.51 -2.41
CA SER A 81 -17.18 -17.64 -1.02
C SER A 81 -15.83 -16.97 -0.88
N ILE A 82 -15.73 -15.98 0.00
CA ILE A 82 -14.45 -15.36 0.37
C ILE A 82 -13.98 -16.00 1.67
N VAL A 83 -12.82 -16.65 1.65
CA VAL A 83 -12.24 -17.34 2.81
C VAL A 83 -11.05 -16.55 3.35
N GLU A 84 -11.12 -16.11 4.59
CA GLU A 84 -10.09 -15.27 5.24
C GLU A 84 -9.62 -15.88 6.56
N SER A 85 -8.29 -15.97 6.71
CA SER A 85 -7.65 -16.66 7.83
C SER A 85 -7.96 -16.06 9.19
N LYS A 86 -7.99 -14.74 9.35
CA LYS A 86 -8.22 -14.12 10.68
C LYS A 86 -9.13 -12.91 10.62
N ARG A 87 -8.76 -11.91 9.81
CA ARG A 87 -9.49 -10.64 9.76
C ARG A 87 -9.36 -9.98 8.39
N VAL A 88 -10.49 -9.50 7.90
CA VAL A 88 -10.56 -8.72 6.65
C VAL A 88 -9.54 -7.57 6.70
N ALA A 89 -8.80 -7.39 5.60
CA ALA A 89 -7.75 -6.39 5.50
C ALA A 89 -6.66 -6.47 6.59
N GLY A 90 -6.37 -7.67 7.13
CA GLY A 90 -5.40 -7.86 8.21
C GLY A 90 -3.94 -7.49 7.86
N GLY A 91 -3.55 -7.67 6.60
CA GLY A 91 -2.20 -7.36 6.10
C GLY A 91 -2.03 -5.95 5.55
N ALA A 92 -1.22 -5.82 4.49
CA ALA A 92 -0.98 -4.56 3.79
C ALA A 92 -2.28 -3.87 3.32
N SER A 93 -3.31 -4.65 2.96
CA SER A 93 -4.64 -4.17 2.58
C SER A 93 -5.30 -3.24 3.60
N GLY A 94 -4.97 -3.34 4.89
CA GLY A 94 -5.45 -2.40 5.92
C GLY A 94 -4.36 -1.54 6.56
N LYS A 95 -3.08 -1.82 6.27
CA LYS A 95 -1.92 -1.24 6.97
C LYS A 95 -0.98 -0.44 6.07
N ALA A 96 -1.15 -0.43 4.75
CA ALA A 96 -0.30 0.30 3.79
C ALA A 96 -0.70 1.77 3.66
N GLY A 97 0.15 2.62 3.05
CA GLY A 97 -0.04 4.07 2.93
C GLY A 97 -1.21 4.53 2.07
N GLY A 98 -1.57 3.77 1.04
CA GLY A 98 -2.75 3.99 0.20
C GLY A 98 -2.56 4.97 -0.96
N LEU A 99 -1.32 5.22 -1.39
CA LEU A 99 -1.03 6.04 -2.57
C LEU A 99 -1.54 5.38 -3.85
N LEU A 100 -2.13 6.20 -4.71
CA LEU A 100 -2.51 5.88 -6.07
C LEU A 100 -1.72 6.78 -7.02
N ALA A 101 -1.09 6.22 -8.05
CA ALA A 101 -0.25 6.96 -8.97
C ALA A 101 -0.31 6.39 -10.39
N LEU A 102 -0.42 7.25 -11.40
CA LEU A 102 -0.34 6.85 -12.81
C LEU A 102 1.04 6.32 -13.21
N TRP A 103 2.08 6.68 -12.47
CA TRP A 103 3.45 6.18 -12.64
C TRP A 103 3.74 4.93 -11.81
N ALA A 104 2.73 4.35 -11.15
CA ALA A 104 2.85 3.05 -10.49
C ALA A 104 3.20 1.92 -11.48
N PHE A 105 3.39 0.72 -10.97
CA PHE A 105 3.75 -0.44 -11.79
C PHE A 105 2.76 -1.59 -11.57
N PRO A 106 2.38 -2.35 -12.62
CA PRO A 106 2.87 -2.24 -13.99
C PRO A 106 1.99 -1.39 -14.92
N GLN A 107 2.60 -0.78 -15.92
CA GLN A 107 1.97 0.25 -16.74
C GLN A 107 0.79 -0.26 -17.58
N GLN A 108 0.74 -1.57 -17.89
CA GLN A 108 -0.37 -2.15 -18.64
C GLN A 108 -1.73 -2.14 -17.90
N ILE A 109 -1.76 -2.09 -16.56
CA ILE A 109 -3.02 -2.06 -15.78
C ILE A 109 -3.21 -0.76 -14.97
N VAL A 110 -2.13 -0.01 -14.73
CA VAL A 110 -2.14 1.16 -13.83
C VAL A 110 -3.10 2.27 -14.29
N PRO A 111 -3.12 2.70 -15.56
CA PRO A 111 -4.05 3.74 -16.00
C PRO A 111 -5.52 3.34 -15.80
N PHE A 112 -5.85 2.08 -16.11
CA PHE A 112 -7.19 1.55 -15.92
C PHE A 112 -7.56 1.48 -14.44
N SER A 113 -6.67 0.99 -13.58
CA SER A 113 -6.92 0.92 -12.14
C SER A 113 -7.09 2.30 -11.50
N PHE A 114 -6.29 3.28 -11.92
CA PHE A 114 -6.39 4.66 -11.44
C PHE A 114 -7.72 5.30 -11.83
N GLN A 115 -8.22 5.01 -13.04
CA GLN A 115 -9.57 5.40 -13.48
C GLN A 115 -10.65 4.73 -12.63
N LEU A 116 -10.58 3.41 -12.43
CA LEU A 116 -11.56 2.67 -11.63
C LEU A 116 -11.64 3.19 -10.19
N HIS A 117 -10.51 3.52 -9.55
CA HIS A 117 -10.52 4.17 -8.24
C HIS A 117 -11.31 5.49 -8.22
N GLN A 118 -11.16 6.31 -9.26
CA GLN A 118 -11.91 7.56 -9.39
C GLN A 118 -13.41 7.31 -9.63
N GLU A 119 -13.75 6.31 -10.45
CA GLU A 119 -15.14 5.92 -10.73
C GLU A 119 -15.84 5.39 -9.48
N LEU A 120 -15.20 4.49 -8.73
CA LEU A 120 -15.72 4.01 -7.45
C LEU A 120 -15.92 5.14 -6.45
N ALA A 121 -14.96 6.07 -6.37
CA ALA A 121 -15.09 7.22 -5.49
C ALA A 121 -16.26 8.14 -5.87
N ASN A 122 -16.52 8.31 -7.17
CA ASN A 122 -17.66 9.06 -7.65
C ASN A 122 -18.99 8.33 -7.39
N GLU A 123 -19.03 7.02 -7.61
CA GLU A 123 -20.23 6.20 -7.43
C GLU A 123 -20.68 6.14 -5.97
N PHE A 124 -19.72 5.98 -5.04
CA PHE A 124 -20.02 5.69 -3.64
C PHE A 124 -19.59 6.78 -2.67
N ASN A 125 -19.31 8.00 -3.14
CA ASN A 125 -18.86 9.10 -2.30
C ASN A 125 -17.56 8.76 -1.52
N GLY A 126 -16.58 8.21 -2.22
CA GLY A 126 -15.34 7.68 -1.64
C GLY A 126 -14.50 8.67 -0.85
N GLY A 127 -14.68 9.98 -1.06
CA GLY A 127 -14.04 11.02 -0.25
C GLY A 127 -14.49 11.03 1.22
N GLU A 128 -15.73 10.62 1.48
CA GLU A 128 -16.25 10.42 2.84
C GLU A 128 -16.08 8.98 3.31
N GLU A 129 -16.35 8.00 2.46
CA GLU A 129 -16.37 6.59 2.87
C GLU A 129 -14.97 6.00 3.12
N TRP A 130 -13.96 6.38 2.33
CA TRP A 130 -12.59 5.84 2.48
C TRP A 130 -11.49 6.88 2.26
N GLY A 131 -11.83 8.16 2.44
CA GLY A 131 -10.88 9.26 2.35
C GLY A 131 -10.23 9.43 0.98
N TYR A 132 -10.90 9.01 -0.10
CA TYR A 132 -10.40 9.24 -1.46
C TYR A 132 -10.14 10.71 -1.71
N ARG A 133 -8.92 11.06 -2.11
CA ARG A 133 -8.59 12.43 -2.50
C ARG A 133 -7.44 12.50 -3.48
N ARG A 134 -7.47 13.51 -4.34
CA ARG A 134 -6.32 13.91 -5.16
C ARG A 134 -5.29 14.60 -4.26
N LEU A 135 -4.00 14.34 -4.51
CA LEU A 135 -2.91 14.92 -3.71
C LEU A 135 -1.72 15.29 -4.60
N THR A 136 -0.72 15.98 -4.01
CA THR A 136 0.57 16.21 -4.68
C THR A 136 1.59 15.23 -4.14
N THR A 137 2.44 14.68 -5.01
CA THR A 137 3.49 13.73 -4.60
C THR A 137 4.86 14.30 -4.93
N ILE A 138 5.76 14.30 -3.94
CA ILE A 138 7.11 14.82 -4.09
C ILE A 138 8.14 13.84 -3.53
N SER A 139 9.38 13.99 -3.97
CA SER A 139 10.57 13.44 -3.34
C SER A 139 11.39 14.59 -2.76
N VAL A 140 11.93 14.41 -1.55
CA VAL A 140 12.81 15.38 -0.89
C VAL A 140 14.11 14.72 -0.45
N GLU A 141 15.21 15.44 -0.57
CA GLU A 141 16.51 15.07 0.00
C GLU A 141 16.80 16.01 1.18
N GLY A 142 17.26 15.47 2.32
CA GLY A 142 17.51 16.28 3.51
C GLY A 142 18.66 15.78 4.40
N ASP A 143 19.17 16.66 5.27
CA ASP A 143 20.25 16.34 6.22
C ASP A 143 19.80 16.51 7.68
N LEU A 144 19.45 15.39 8.30
CA LEU A 144 19.02 15.32 9.71
C LEU A 144 20.18 15.26 10.72
N SER A 145 21.43 15.33 10.25
CA SER A 145 22.62 15.45 11.09
C SER A 145 22.86 16.87 11.58
N ILE A 146 22.22 17.85 10.94
CA ILE A 146 22.30 19.26 11.29
C ILE A 146 21.54 19.50 12.61
N ASP A 147 22.30 19.72 13.68
CA ASP A 147 21.74 20.11 14.98
C ASP A 147 21.46 21.62 15.00
N LYS A 148 20.21 22.01 14.71
CA LYS A 148 19.79 23.42 14.70
C LYS A 148 20.11 24.15 16.01
N SER A 149 20.16 23.46 17.15
CA SER A 149 20.51 24.04 18.45
C SER A 149 21.95 24.55 18.50
N LYS A 150 22.86 23.90 17.77
CA LYS A 150 24.28 24.30 17.67
C LYS A 150 24.47 25.40 16.64
N THR A 151 23.73 25.37 15.53
CA THR A 151 23.83 26.37 14.46
C THR A 151 23.29 27.73 14.89
N THR A 152 22.14 27.77 15.58
CA THR A 152 21.61 29.02 16.16
C THR A 152 22.49 29.55 17.29
N ALA A 153 23.03 28.70 18.16
CA ALA A 153 24.00 29.13 19.18
C ALA A 153 25.28 29.71 18.55
N ALA A 154 25.81 29.09 17.49
CA ALA A 154 26.98 29.58 16.77
C ALA A 154 26.70 30.88 15.99
N ALA A 155 25.53 30.98 15.35
CA ALA A 155 25.10 32.19 14.65
C ALA A 155 24.90 33.35 15.63
N THR A 156 24.22 33.10 16.76
CA THR A 156 24.01 34.08 17.84
C THR A 156 25.34 34.49 18.47
N ALA A 157 26.25 33.54 18.72
CA ALA A 157 27.60 33.83 19.19
C ALA A 157 28.39 34.66 18.18
N SER A 158 28.25 34.41 16.87
CA SER A 158 28.92 35.16 15.81
C SER A 158 28.37 36.60 15.69
N LEU A 159 27.07 36.79 15.84
CA LEU A 159 26.39 38.08 15.85
C LEU A 159 26.77 38.90 17.10
N LEU A 160 26.79 38.25 18.27
CA LEU A 160 27.28 38.87 19.52
C LEU A 160 28.75 39.27 19.38
N LYS A 161 29.60 38.42 18.81
CA LYS A 161 31.02 38.74 18.59
C LYS A 161 31.19 39.93 17.62
N ARG A 162 30.38 40.00 16.57
CA ARG A 162 30.38 41.11 15.60
C ARG A 162 29.84 42.42 16.19
N ALA A 163 28.82 42.35 17.05
CA ALA A 163 28.32 43.50 17.82
C ALA A 163 29.37 44.01 18.82
N THR A 164 30.11 43.11 19.46
CA THR A 164 31.18 43.46 20.42
C THR A 164 32.39 44.09 19.72
N SER A 165 32.76 43.60 18.52
CA SER A 165 33.81 44.21 17.69
C SER A 165 33.42 45.60 17.18
N ASN A 166 32.15 45.81 16.79
CA ASN A 166 31.67 47.14 16.38
C ASN A 166 31.60 48.13 17.54
N ALA A 167 31.31 47.67 18.76
CA ALA A 167 31.36 48.49 19.98
C ALA A 167 32.80 48.90 20.36
N GLN A 168 33.81 48.07 20.06
CA GLN A 168 35.22 48.43 20.26
C GLN A 168 35.74 49.43 19.21
N ILE A 169 35.22 49.40 17.98
CA ILE A 169 35.58 50.38 16.93
C ILE A 169 35.00 51.77 17.26
N LEU A 170 33.82 51.85 17.89
CA LEU A 170 33.24 53.14 18.29
C LEU A 170 33.94 53.80 19.49
N ASN A 171 34.76 53.07 20.25
CA ASN A 171 35.39 53.56 21.49
C ASN A 171 36.84 54.02 21.32
N THR A 172 37.34 54.11 20.08
CA THR A 172 38.72 54.58 19.77
C THR A 172 38.80 55.97 19.14
N ASN A 173 37.66 56.64 18.94
CA ASN A 173 37.62 58.03 18.45
C ASN A 173 36.96 58.97 19.48
N THR A 174 37.57 59.11 20.64
CA THR A 174 37.30 60.24 21.55
C THR A 174 38.61 60.83 22.06
N ASN A 175 39.13 61.80 21.33
CA ASN A 175 39.98 62.86 21.88
C ASN A 175 39.92 64.07 20.96
N THR A 176 39.07 65.05 21.28
CA THR A 176 39.48 66.44 21.58
C THR A 176 38.27 67.40 21.68
N SER A 177 38.32 68.22 22.73
CA SER A 177 37.81 69.60 22.83
C SER A 177 36.32 69.87 23.14
N THR A 178 36.09 70.02 24.44
CA THR A 178 35.14 70.88 25.16
C THR A 178 34.53 72.10 24.43
N SER A 179 33.21 72.30 24.58
CA SER A 179 32.63 73.49 25.26
C SER A 179 31.08 73.45 25.33
N THR A 180 30.55 73.70 26.54
CA THR A 180 29.27 74.38 26.92
C THR A 180 28.03 74.22 26.02
N SER A 181 26.87 73.75 26.49
CA SER A 181 25.95 74.50 27.39
C SER A 181 24.68 73.69 27.70
N LYS A 182 24.01 74.10 28.78
CA LYS A 182 22.83 73.52 29.44
C LYS A 182 21.54 73.42 28.61
N SER A 183 20.84 72.32 28.86
CA SER A 183 19.38 72.09 28.93
C SER A 183 18.43 73.29 28.76
N THR A 184 17.38 73.10 27.94
CA THR A 184 15.98 73.29 28.35
C THR A 184 15.01 72.50 27.46
N ASN A 185 14.11 71.77 28.13
CA ASN A 185 12.84 71.23 27.64
C ASN A 185 11.96 72.27 26.94
N THR A 186 11.07 71.82 26.03
CA THR A 186 9.62 72.09 26.11
C THR A 186 8.82 71.31 25.07
N ASN A 187 7.74 70.69 25.56
CA ASN A 187 6.61 70.15 24.80
C ASN A 187 5.95 71.20 23.88
N THR A 188 5.29 70.76 22.80
CA THR A 188 3.86 71.05 22.54
C THR A 188 3.30 70.30 21.33
N ASN A 189 2.03 69.90 21.47
CA ASN A 189 1.11 69.30 20.51
C ASN A 189 0.91 70.14 19.23
N THR A 190 0.45 69.50 18.13
CA THR A 190 -0.81 69.85 17.41
C THR A 190 -1.10 68.94 16.18
N ASN A 191 -2.27 68.26 16.26
CA ASN A 191 -3.36 68.12 15.29
C ASN A 191 -3.21 68.02 13.74
N THR A 192 -3.83 66.95 13.22
CA THR A 192 -4.81 66.83 12.09
C THR A 192 -4.43 67.23 10.65
N ASN A 193 -4.54 66.30 9.69
CA ASN A 193 -5.76 66.14 8.87
C ASN A 193 -5.72 64.98 7.86
N ILE A 194 -6.93 64.49 7.58
CA ILE A 194 -7.37 63.38 6.71
C ILE A 194 -7.54 63.85 5.26
N VAL A 195 -7.23 63.01 4.27
CA VAL A 195 -7.99 62.94 2.99
C VAL A 195 -8.10 61.48 2.52
N THR A 196 -9.35 61.03 2.40
CA THR A 196 -9.85 59.82 1.74
C THR A 196 -9.99 60.01 0.23
N ASN A 197 -9.90 58.94 -0.57
CA ASN A 197 -10.75 58.79 -1.76
C ASN A 197 -10.97 57.31 -2.12
N THR A 198 -12.24 56.93 -2.14
CA THR A 198 -12.83 55.68 -2.65
C THR A 198 -13.47 55.97 -4.01
N THR A 199 -13.45 55.01 -4.95
CA THR A 199 -14.56 54.82 -5.92
C THR A 199 -14.70 53.34 -6.32
N ASN A 200 -15.96 52.91 -6.41
CA ASN A 200 -16.49 51.61 -6.84
C ASN A 200 -16.90 51.64 -8.32
N SER A 201 -16.92 50.48 -9.00
CA SER A 201 -18.05 49.91 -9.81
C SER A 201 -17.57 48.64 -10.55
N LEU A 202 -18.07 47.43 -10.25
CA LEU A 202 -19.28 46.72 -10.76
C LEU A 202 -19.14 45.97 -12.11
N SER A 203 -19.29 44.64 -12.00
CA SER A 203 -19.91 43.63 -12.89
C SER A 203 -19.44 43.40 -14.32
N SER A 204 -19.10 42.13 -14.63
CA SER A 204 -19.60 41.38 -15.80
C SER A 204 -19.36 39.87 -15.64
N ILE A 205 -20.42 39.11 -15.88
CA ILE A 205 -20.52 37.64 -15.93
C ILE A 205 -20.02 37.16 -17.31
N ASN A 206 -19.34 36.01 -17.37
CA ASN A 206 -19.42 35.14 -18.54
C ASN A 206 -19.15 33.67 -18.19
N THR A 207 -20.14 32.85 -18.51
CA THR A 207 -20.22 31.38 -18.50
C THR A 207 -19.67 30.82 -19.81
N TYR A 208 -18.90 29.72 -19.79
CA TYR A 208 -18.76 28.82 -20.95
C TYR A 208 -18.37 27.38 -20.54
N THR A 209 -19.14 26.43 -21.06
CA THR A 209 -18.83 25.00 -21.33
C THR A 209 -19.55 24.65 -22.66
N PRO A 210 -19.41 23.44 -23.24
CA PRO A 210 -18.21 22.80 -23.80
C PRO A 210 -18.47 22.22 -25.23
N THR A 211 -17.45 21.79 -26.00
CA THR A 211 -17.63 20.77 -27.09
C THR A 211 -16.30 20.19 -27.64
N PRO A 212 -16.32 19.01 -28.31
CA PRO A 212 -15.22 18.02 -28.36
C PRO A 212 -14.51 17.88 -29.72
N PHE A 213 -13.30 17.31 -29.73
CA PHE A 213 -12.59 16.71 -30.90
C PHE A 213 -11.69 15.58 -30.36
N SER A 214 -11.89 14.30 -30.68
CA SER A 214 -11.74 13.52 -31.93
C SER A 214 -10.28 13.18 -32.32
N ASN A 215 -10.11 11.87 -32.49
CA ASN A 215 -8.97 10.99 -32.74
C ASN A 215 -7.97 11.29 -33.88
N ASN A 216 -6.85 10.55 -33.78
CA ASN A 216 -5.94 10.00 -34.82
C ASN A 216 -4.61 10.74 -35.07
N ASN A 217 -3.48 10.10 -34.69
CA ASN A 217 -2.55 9.41 -35.62
C ASN A 217 -1.21 9.03 -34.92
N ILE A 218 -0.86 7.74 -34.90
CA ILE A 218 0.17 7.04 -35.72
C ILE A 218 1.62 7.15 -35.19
N LEU A 219 2.13 5.97 -34.79
CA LEU A 219 3.54 5.63 -34.50
C LEU A 219 4.47 5.84 -35.71
N PRO A 220 5.79 5.91 -35.45
CA PRO A 220 6.65 4.94 -36.15
C PRO A 220 7.69 4.25 -35.25
N SER A 221 7.86 2.96 -35.58
CA SER A 221 8.87 1.98 -35.20
C SER A 221 10.33 2.41 -35.42
N ARG A 222 11.29 1.87 -34.62
CA ARG A 222 12.31 0.89 -35.08
C ARG A 222 13.39 0.51 -34.04
N ASN A 223 13.59 -0.81 -33.92
CA ASN A 223 14.82 -1.64 -33.89
C ASN A 223 16.01 -1.33 -32.95
N SER A 224 16.11 -2.20 -31.93
CA SER A 224 17.22 -3.12 -31.57
C SER A 224 18.68 -2.82 -32.00
N SER A 225 19.59 -2.85 -31.01
CA SER A 225 20.85 -3.61 -31.10
C SER A 225 21.43 -3.95 -29.72
N SER A 226 21.89 -5.19 -29.61
CA SER A 226 22.49 -5.93 -28.50
C SER A 226 23.88 -5.45 -28.03
N GLY A 227 24.17 -5.62 -26.74
CA GLY A 227 25.52 -5.62 -26.17
C GLY A 227 25.56 -6.29 -24.79
N GLU A 228 26.23 -7.44 -24.72
CA GLU A 228 26.49 -8.23 -23.50
C GLU A 228 27.40 -7.49 -22.50
N ILE A 229 27.08 -7.49 -21.20
CA ILE A 229 28.06 -7.34 -20.11
C ILE A 229 27.69 -8.23 -18.91
N ASN A 230 28.74 -8.83 -18.35
CA ASN A 230 28.82 -9.94 -17.41
C ASN A 230 28.65 -9.52 -15.92
N SER A 231 27.82 -10.27 -15.20
CA SER A 231 27.75 -10.63 -13.75
C SER A 231 28.33 -9.75 -12.62
N LYS A 232 27.46 -9.37 -11.65
CA LYS A 232 27.56 -9.56 -10.16
C LYS A 232 26.33 -8.97 -9.41
N PRO A 233 26.02 -9.42 -8.17
CA PRO A 233 24.64 -9.50 -7.65
C PRO A 233 24.07 -8.16 -7.13
N MET A 234 22.79 -7.90 -7.41
CA MET A 234 22.05 -6.71 -7.01
C MET A 234 21.46 -6.82 -5.61
N SER A 235 21.76 -5.85 -4.76
CA SER A 235 21.00 -5.54 -3.55
C SER A 235 20.33 -4.18 -3.70
N ARG A 236 19.08 -4.09 -3.21
CA ARG A 236 18.38 -2.90 -2.69
C ARG A 236 17.79 -1.87 -3.67
N ALA A 237 16.50 -1.63 -3.42
CA ALA A 237 15.67 -0.47 -3.72
C ALA A 237 15.59 -0.04 -5.19
N THR A 238 14.38 -0.08 -5.74
CA THR A 238 14.03 0.43 -7.07
C THR A 238 14.36 1.92 -7.17
N THR A 239 15.59 2.25 -7.57
CA THR A 239 15.94 3.59 -8.04
C THR A 239 15.14 3.82 -9.32
N ILE A 240 14.14 4.70 -9.23
CA ILE A 240 13.38 5.20 -10.38
C ILE A 240 14.40 5.76 -11.38
N LYS A 241 14.58 5.07 -12.51
CA LYS A 241 15.35 5.63 -13.63
C LYS A 241 14.63 6.89 -14.11
N LYS A 242 15.33 8.03 -14.05
CA LYS A 242 14.91 9.31 -14.65
C LYS A 242 14.63 9.12 -16.14
N ASN A 243 13.37 8.86 -16.49
CA ASN A 243 12.86 9.14 -17.83
C ASN A 243 12.10 10.47 -17.76
N SER A 244 12.81 11.55 -18.05
CA SER A 244 12.24 12.87 -18.28
C SER A 244 11.33 12.78 -19.50
N ILE A 245 10.02 12.96 -19.31
CA ILE A 245 9.10 13.24 -20.41
C ILE A 245 9.17 14.76 -20.62
N GLU A 246 9.77 15.18 -21.74
CA GLU A 246 9.68 16.56 -22.20
C GLU A 246 8.22 16.87 -22.59
N ILE A 247 7.60 17.81 -21.89
CA ILE A 247 6.29 18.36 -22.27
C ILE A 247 6.56 19.52 -23.22
N GLU A 248 6.20 19.35 -24.49
CA GLU A 248 6.26 20.39 -25.50
C GLU A 248 5.41 21.60 -25.09
N SER A 249 6.06 22.76 -24.95
CA SER A 249 5.39 24.05 -24.79
C SER A 249 5.15 24.66 -26.16
N ASN A 250 3.89 24.93 -26.47
CA ASN A 250 3.49 25.66 -27.68
C ASN A 250 4.16 27.04 -27.71
N SER A 251 5.01 27.26 -28.72
CA SER A 251 5.66 28.54 -28.98
C SER A 251 4.72 29.47 -29.76
N SER A 252 4.28 30.56 -29.12
CA SER A 252 3.79 31.74 -29.83
C SER A 252 4.82 32.86 -29.73
N THR A 253 5.25 33.32 -30.89
CA THR A 253 6.27 34.34 -31.13
C THR A 253 5.98 35.68 -30.45
N GLY A 254 6.90 36.13 -29.60
CA GLY A 254 6.95 37.48 -29.05
C GLY A 254 8.38 37.81 -28.60
N ARG A 255 9.05 38.71 -29.31
CA ARG A 255 10.48 38.99 -29.21
C ARG A 255 10.70 40.33 -28.49
N SER A 256 11.05 40.32 -27.20
CA SER A 256 11.87 41.34 -26.52
C SER A 256 11.98 41.06 -25.01
N ASP A 257 13.10 41.46 -24.42
CA ASP A 257 13.45 41.48 -22.99
C ASP A 257 14.17 40.25 -22.40
N HIS A 258 15.26 39.85 -23.06
CA HIS A 258 16.34 39.11 -22.39
C HIS A 258 17.25 40.09 -21.65
N LEU A 259 17.18 40.11 -20.31
CA LEU A 259 18.34 40.19 -19.39
C LEU A 259 17.97 40.33 -17.90
N THR A 260 16.69 40.40 -17.50
CA THR A 260 16.31 40.56 -16.07
C THR A 260 15.57 39.40 -15.41
N ASN A 261 15.21 38.33 -16.15
CA ASN A 261 14.45 37.21 -15.57
C ASN A 261 15.29 35.99 -15.15
N SER A 262 16.59 35.95 -15.43
CA SER A 262 17.42 34.78 -15.10
C SER A 262 17.79 34.65 -13.61
N LEU A 263 17.51 35.66 -12.77
CA LEU A 263 17.81 35.61 -11.33
C LEU A 263 16.61 35.17 -10.48
N ASN A 264 15.37 35.38 -10.95
CA ASN A 264 14.16 34.98 -10.22
C ASN A 264 13.81 33.51 -10.40
N ASP A 265 14.26 32.86 -11.48
CA ASP A 265 14.02 31.44 -11.71
C ASP A 265 14.99 30.53 -10.93
N ILE A 266 16.11 31.06 -10.45
CA ILE A 266 17.08 30.30 -9.64
C ILE A 266 16.65 30.24 -8.16
N ASP A 267 15.96 31.27 -7.66
CA ASP A 267 15.43 31.30 -6.27
C ASP A 267 14.19 30.41 -6.08
N ASN A 268 13.47 30.06 -7.14
CA ASN A 268 12.26 29.22 -7.05
C ASN A 268 12.54 27.72 -6.86
N PHE A 269 13.75 27.23 -7.16
CA PHE A 269 14.09 25.81 -6.97
C PHE A 269 14.47 25.46 -5.52
N HIS A 270 14.88 26.44 -4.71
CA HIS A 270 15.30 26.19 -3.33
C HIS A 270 14.17 26.19 -2.31
N HIS A 271 12.95 26.56 -2.69
CA HIS A 271 11.81 26.65 -1.77
C HIS A 271 10.82 25.51 -2.05
N LEU A 272 10.42 24.81 -0.99
CA LEU A 272 9.33 23.82 -1.04
C LEU A 272 8.02 24.46 -1.55
N PRO A 273 7.07 23.67 -2.08
CA PRO A 273 5.74 24.15 -2.44
C PRO A 273 5.11 24.98 -1.30
N LYS A 274 4.52 26.12 -1.63
CA LYS A 274 4.02 27.09 -0.64
C LYS A 274 2.97 26.52 0.32
N ASP A 275 2.20 25.55 -0.13
CA ASP A 275 1.17 24.86 0.67
C ASP A 275 1.71 23.63 1.40
N LEU A 276 2.99 23.27 1.26
CA LEU A 276 3.68 22.26 2.07
C LEU A 276 4.33 22.92 3.30
N SER A 277 3.49 23.42 4.22
CA SER A 277 3.95 24.14 5.41
C SER A 277 4.39 23.25 6.56
N TRP A 278 4.06 21.96 6.52
CA TRP A 278 4.32 21.02 7.61
C TRP A 278 5.66 20.28 7.47
N ILE A 279 6.43 20.53 6.41
CA ILE A 279 7.83 20.09 6.28
C ILE A 279 8.75 21.30 6.46
N ASP A 280 9.77 21.16 7.30
CA ASP A 280 10.77 22.18 7.58
C ASP A 280 11.73 22.34 6.39
N GLY A 281 11.58 23.42 5.64
CA GLY A 281 12.41 23.69 4.46
C GLY A 281 13.90 23.86 4.75
N ASP A 282 14.31 24.23 5.97
CA ASP A 282 15.73 24.45 6.28
C ASP A 282 16.54 23.15 6.34
N VAL A 283 15.88 22.01 6.55
CA VAL A 283 16.54 20.69 6.59
C VAL A 283 16.52 19.98 5.24
N ILE A 284 15.84 20.56 4.24
CA ILE A 284 15.75 20.04 2.88
C ILE A 284 16.83 20.68 2.01
N SER A 285 17.59 19.86 1.31
CA SER A 285 18.63 20.31 0.37
C SER A 285 18.16 20.31 -1.08
N ASP A 286 17.27 19.38 -1.45
CA ASP A 286 16.70 19.29 -2.80
C ASP A 286 15.30 18.68 -2.75
N TRP A 287 14.48 18.93 -3.77
CA TRP A 287 13.19 18.28 -3.94
C TRP A 287 12.76 18.18 -5.40
N ASN A 288 11.95 17.17 -5.71
CA ASN A 288 11.41 16.93 -7.03
C ASN A 288 9.92 16.59 -6.96
N GLN A 289 9.13 17.09 -7.91
CA GLN A 289 7.73 16.70 -8.04
C GLN A 289 7.61 15.36 -8.77
N LEU A 290 6.98 14.38 -8.14
CA LEU A 290 6.70 13.06 -8.73
C LEU A 290 5.29 12.98 -9.32
N GLY A 291 4.34 13.72 -8.75
CA GLY A 291 2.95 13.69 -9.17
C GLY A 291 2.16 14.90 -8.70
N ASN A 292 1.01 15.12 -9.29
CA ASN A 292 0.09 16.19 -8.93
C ASN A 292 -1.34 15.65 -8.85
N LYS A 293 -2.30 16.53 -8.52
CA LYS A 293 -3.72 16.18 -8.36
C LYS A 293 -4.38 15.57 -9.60
N SER A 294 -3.76 15.60 -10.78
CA SER A 294 -4.24 14.89 -11.98
C SER A 294 -3.62 13.49 -12.14
N THR A 295 -2.46 13.24 -11.55
CA THR A 295 -1.69 11.99 -11.74
C THR A 295 -1.54 11.15 -10.47
N THR A 296 -1.85 11.71 -9.30
CA THR A 296 -1.83 11.00 -8.02
C THR A 296 -3.07 11.27 -7.17
N ALA A 297 -3.41 10.27 -6.38
CA ALA A 297 -4.51 10.26 -5.44
C ALA A 297 -4.16 9.35 -4.25
N GLN A 298 -5.06 9.23 -3.30
CA GLN A 298 -4.88 8.39 -2.14
C GLN A 298 -6.21 7.92 -1.60
N VAL A 299 -6.18 6.76 -0.94
CA VAL A 299 -7.28 6.19 -0.17
C VAL A 299 -6.78 5.77 1.22
N GLN A 300 -7.68 5.56 2.17
CA GLN A 300 -7.39 4.79 3.37
C GLN A 300 -7.68 3.31 3.09
N PRO A 301 -6.66 2.43 2.98
CA PRO A 301 -6.86 1.08 2.44
C PRO A 301 -7.84 0.20 3.22
N TYR A 302 -7.81 0.30 4.55
CA TYR A 302 -8.74 -0.46 5.41
C TYR A 302 -10.19 -0.10 5.09
N GLN A 303 -10.51 1.20 5.07
CA GLN A 303 -11.86 1.70 4.80
C GLN A 303 -12.33 1.33 3.39
N PHE A 304 -11.46 1.46 2.38
CA PHE A 304 -11.80 1.06 1.01
C PHE A 304 -12.12 -0.45 0.94
N THR A 305 -11.24 -1.29 1.51
CA THR A 305 -11.37 -2.75 1.46
C THR A 305 -12.66 -3.21 2.15
N THR A 306 -12.95 -2.69 3.35
CA THR A 306 -14.16 -3.06 4.10
C THR A 306 -15.42 -2.50 3.47
N PHE A 307 -15.39 -1.29 2.90
CA PHE A 307 -16.52 -0.73 2.17
C PHE A 307 -16.89 -1.59 0.94
N ILE A 308 -15.89 -1.95 0.13
CA ILE A 308 -16.11 -2.80 -1.05
C ILE A 308 -16.64 -4.18 -0.65
N LEU A 309 -16.07 -4.80 0.39
CA LEU A 309 -16.60 -6.07 0.91
C LEU A 309 -18.06 -5.93 1.37
N LYS A 310 -18.40 -4.86 2.10
CA LYS A 310 -19.78 -4.60 2.50
C LYS A 310 -20.72 -4.54 1.30
N LYS A 311 -20.30 -3.91 0.20
CA LYS A 311 -21.05 -3.91 -1.06
C LYS A 311 -21.20 -5.28 -1.69
N CYS A 312 -20.21 -6.16 -1.55
CA CYS A 312 -20.34 -7.54 -1.98
C CYS A 312 -21.39 -8.30 -1.16
N LEU A 313 -21.35 -8.17 0.18
CA LEU A 313 -22.25 -8.87 1.10
C LEU A 313 -23.72 -8.44 0.96
N GLU A 314 -23.98 -7.18 0.56
CA GLU A 314 -25.35 -6.70 0.25
C GLU A 314 -26.04 -7.50 -0.89
N SER A 315 -25.30 -8.30 -1.66
CA SER A 315 -25.87 -9.08 -2.78
C SER A 315 -26.60 -10.37 -2.38
N ASN A 316 -26.36 -10.91 -1.18
CA ASN A 316 -26.74 -12.27 -0.75
C ASN A 316 -26.20 -13.41 -1.65
N CYS A 317 -25.23 -13.13 -2.52
CA CYS A 317 -24.53 -14.13 -3.34
C CYS A 317 -23.07 -14.29 -2.90
N VAL A 318 -22.67 -13.62 -1.81
CA VAL A 318 -21.29 -13.65 -1.29
C VAL A 318 -21.31 -14.01 0.18
N ASP A 319 -20.58 -15.06 0.53
CA ASP A 319 -20.34 -15.47 1.90
C ASP A 319 -18.91 -15.09 2.31
N LEU A 320 -18.75 -14.54 3.50
CA LEU A 320 -17.44 -14.36 4.14
C LEU A 320 -17.25 -15.46 5.18
N ILE A 321 -16.20 -16.25 5.02
CA ILE A 321 -15.85 -17.36 5.90
C ILE A 321 -14.54 -17.02 6.60
N ILE A 322 -14.57 -17.03 7.93
CA ILE A 322 -13.35 -16.87 8.74
C ILE A 322 -12.76 -18.25 8.98
N GLY A 323 -11.83 -18.62 8.09
CA GLY A 323 -11.17 -19.91 8.06
C GLY A 323 -9.80 -19.79 7.41
N LYS A 324 -8.83 -20.53 7.91
CA LYS A 324 -7.49 -20.58 7.32
C LYS A 324 -7.42 -21.77 6.37
N VAL A 325 -7.10 -21.46 5.12
CA VAL A 325 -6.86 -22.46 4.08
C VAL A 325 -5.47 -23.02 4.29
N ASP A 326 -5.37 -24.35 4.32
CA ASP A 326 -4.10 -25.08 4.39
C ASP A 326 -3.71 -25.65 3.02
N ASP A 327 -4.69 -26.03 2.20
CA ASP A 327 -4.42 -26.73 0.95
C ASP A 327 -5.49 -26.51 -0.13
N ILE A 328 -5.17 -26.90 -1.36
CA ILE A 328 -6.07 -26.99 -2.50
C ILE A 328 -6.41 -28.46 -2.79
N ILE A 329 -7.60 -28.71 -3.32
CA ILE A 329 -8.05 -30.05 -3.70
C ILE A 329 -7.87 -30.22 -5.20
N ILE A 330 -7.03 -31.16 -5.61
CA ILE A 330 -6.82 -31.55 -7.01
C ILE A 330 -7.44 -32.93 -7.24
N ASN A 331 -8.25 -33.08 -8.28
CA ASN A 331 -8.88 -34.34 -8.62
C ASN A 331 -7.95 -35.25 -9.46
N GLU A 332 -8.40 -36.48 -9.77
CA GLU A 332 -7.65 -37.46 -10.58
C GLU A 332 -7.26 -36.95 -11.98
N ASP A 333 -8.00 -35.98 -12.53
CA ASP A 333 -7.70 -35.35 -13.83
C ASP A 333 -6.66 -34.22 -13.74
N GLY A 334 -6.13 -33.94 -12.55
CA GLY A 334 -5.19 -32.83 -12.31
C GLY A 334 -5.85 -31.45 -12.26
N LYS A 335 -7.18 -31.38 -12.08
CA LYS A 335 -7.94 -30.13 -11.97
C LYS A 335 -8.11 -29.72 -10.50
N CYS A 336 -7.90 -28.44 -10.20
CA CYS A 336 -8.25 -27.88 -8.90
C CYS A 336 -9.77 -27.72 -8.77
N THR A 337 -10.35 -28.35 -7.75
CA THR A 337 -11.81 -28.44 -7.53
C THR A 337 -12.25 -27.91 -6.18
N GLY A 338 -11.32 -27.50 -5.32
CA GLY A 338 -11.66 -27.04 -3.98
C GLY A 338 -10.47 -26.60 -3.15
N ILE A 339 -10.75 -26.34 -1.87
CA ILE A 339 -9.78 -26.01 -0.83
C ILE A 339 -10.06 -26.84 0.43
N ILE A 340 -9.02 -27.05 1.23
CA ILE A 340 -9.12 -27.56 2.60
C ILE A 340 -8.82 -26.40 3.54
N TYR A 341 -9.73 -26.14 4.48
CA TYR A 341 -9.58 -25.07 5.45
C TYR A 341 -10.01 -25.50 6.85
N HIS A 342 -9.49 -24.82 7.85
CA HIS A 342 -9.95 -24.94 9.22
C HIS A 342 -10.66 -23.65 9.66
N PRO A 343 -11.83 -23.73 10.32
CA PRO A 343 -12.45 -22.57 10.93
C PRO A 343 -11.49 -21.85 11.88
N SER A 344 -11.47 -20.52 11.84
CA SER A 344 -10.50 -19.73 12.61
C SER A 344 -11.12 -18.54 13.32
N SER A 345 -12.46 -18.49 13.33
CA SER A 345 -13.24 -17.51 14.08
C SER A 345 -13.09 -17.72 15.60
N ALA A 346 -13.33 -16.67 16.39
CA ALA A 346 -13.34 -16.78 17.85
C ALA A 346 -14.36 -17.83 18.36
N LYS A 347 -15.48 -18.00 17.64
CA LYS A 347 -16.48 -19.05 17.93
C LYS A 347 -15.88 -20.45 17.72
N ALA A 348 -15.18 -20.65 16.61
CA ALA A 348 -14.55 -21.92 16.30
C ALA A 348 -13.46 -22.32 17.31
N GLU A 349 -12.70 -21.34 17.80
CA GLU A 349 -11.73 -21.54 18.88
C GLU A 349 -12.45 -21.94 20.19
N TYR A 350 -13.63 -21.36 20.47
CA TYR A 350 -14.41 -21.64 21.68
C TYR A 350 -15.12 -23.00 21.66
N ASP A 351 -15.74 -23.37 20.54
CA ASP A 351 -16.51 -24.62 20.40
C ASP A 351 -15.67 -25.83 19.95
N GLY A 352 -14.38 -25.62 19.67
CA GLY A 352 -13.42 -26.67 19.30
C GLY A 352 -13.43 -27.04 17.82
N SER A 353 -14.30 -26.44 16.99
CA SER A 353 -14.33 -26.68 15.54
C SER A 353 -13.11 -26.14 14.80
N ALA A 354 -12.25 -25.33 15.45
CA ALA A 354 -11.03 -24.82 14.85
C ALA A 354 -10.00 -25.89 14.46
N ASN A 355 -10.14 -27.12 14.97
CA ASN A 355 -9.29 -28.27 14.61
C ASN A 355 -9.91 -29.14 13.52
N GLU A 356 -11.13 -28.84 13.08
CA GLU A 356 -11.81 -29.59 12.02
C GLU A 356 -11.29 -29.14 10.65
N LYS A 357 -10.85 -30.11 9.83
CA LYS A 357 -10.56 -29.88 8.42
C LYS A 357 -11.86 -29.95 7.63
N ILE A 358 -12.18 -28.87 6.92
CA ILE A 358 -13.38 -28.76 6.09
C ILE A 358 -12.97 -28.64 4.63
N GLU A 359 -13.55 -29.49 3.79
CA GLU A 359 -13.43 -29.40 2.34
C GLU A 359 -14.49 -28.45 1.78
N MET A 360 -14.07 -27.54 0.92
CA MET A 360 -14.96 -26.68 0.15
C MET A 360 -14.67 -26.81 -1.34
N PHE A 361 -15.64 -27.36 -2.07
CA PHE A 361 -15.56 -27.48 -3.52
C PHE A 361 -16.07 -26.21 -4.23
N GLY A 362 -15.51 -25.91 -5.40
CA GLY A 362 -15.92 -24.81 -6.27
C GLY A 362 -15.47 -25.02 -7.70
N ASP A 363 -16.10 -24.31 -8.65
CA ASP A 363 -15.74 -24.39 -10.08
C ASP A 363 -14.40 -23.70 -10.39
N LYS A 364 -14.11 -22.63 -9.64
CA LYS A 364 -12.95 -21.76 -9.84
C LYS A 364 -12.39 -21.37 -8.46
N ILE A 365 -11.14 -21.71 -8.21
CA ILE A 365 -10.41 -21.43 -6.96
C ILE A 365 -9.42 -20.30 -7.23
N ILE A 366 -9.50 -19.22 -6.46
CA ILE A 366 -8.71 -18.00 -6.68
C ILE A 366 -7.88 -17.68 -5.45
N LEU A 367 -6.56 -17.80 -5.57
CA LEU A 367 -5.62 -17.41 -4.52
C LEU A 367 -5.27 -15.92 -4.63
N SER A 368 -5.58 -15.15 -3.58
CA SER A 368 -5.25 -13.72 -3.47
C SER A 368 -4.67 -13.37 -2.10
N ILE A 369 -3.95 -14.33 -1.51
CA ILE A 369 -3.42 -14.30 -0.13
C ILE A 369 -2.08 -13.58 0.04
N GLY A 370 -1.69 -12.73 -0.93
CA GLY A 370 -0.51 -11.89 -0.83
C GLY A 370 0.77 -12.69 -0.52
N PRO A 371 1.58 -12.29 0.48
CA PRO A 371 2.86 -12.93 0.74
C PRO A 371 2.74 -14.35 1.31
N TRP A 372 1.54 -14.79 1.71
CA TRP A 372 1.27 -16.17 2.12
C TRP A 372 1.04 -17.11 0.94
N THR A 373 1.12 -16.64 -0.30
CA THR A 373 0.92 -17.50 -1.49
C THR A 373 1.84 -18.73 -1.47
N SER A 374 3.10 -18.55 -1.06
CA SER A 374 4.09 -19.64 -0.98
C SER A 374 3.85 -20.65 0.14
N LYS A 375 2.88 -20.41 1.05
CA LYS A 375 2.45 -21.41 2.03
C LYS A 375 1.54 -22.48 1.41
N ILE A 376 0.82 -22.12 0.34
CA ILE A 376 -0.11 -23.01 -0.38
C ILE A 376 0.53 -23.50 -1.69
N LEU A 377 1.30 -22.63 -2.36
CA LEU A 377 2.00 -22.93 -3.61
C LEU A 377 3.52 -22.74 -3.40
N PRO A 378 4.26 -23.74 -2.89
CA PRO A 378 5.63 -23.59 -2.41
C PRO A 378 6.61 -23.04 -3.45
N ASP A 379 6.45 -23.47 -4.71
CA ASP A 379 7.28 -23.03 -5.83
C ASP A 379 6.86 -21.69 -6.43
N CYS A 380 5.74 -21.11 -5.97
CA CYS A 380 5.34 -19.77 -6.38
C CYS A 380 6.40 -18.76 -5.89
N PRO A 381 7.05 -17.99 -6.79
CA PRO A 381 8.18 -17.13 -6.46
C PRO A 381 7.73 -15.81 -5.82
N ILE A 382 6.77 -15.88 -4.90
CA ILE A 382 6.28 -14.75 -4.12
C ILE A 382 6.78 -14.91 -2.69
N SER A 383 7.59 -13.95 -2.25
CA SER A 383 8.07 -13.85 -0.88
C SER A 383 7.45 -12.65 -0.14
N GLY A 384 7.68 -12.63 1.17
CA GLY A 384 7.30 -11.52 2.01
C GLY A 384 8.47 -10.57 2.27
N LEU A 385 8.24 -9.28 2.04
CA LEU A 385 9.11 -8.21 2.57
C LEU A 385 8.39 -7.45 3.68
N ARG A 386 8.86 -7.57 4.93
CA ARG A 386 8.23 -6.91 6.08
C ARG A 386 8.56 -5.43 6.09
N ALA A 387 7.57 -4.56 6.20
CA ALA A 387 7.75 -3.13 6.40
C ALA A 387 7.04 -2.67 7.68
N HIS A 388 7.72 -1.80 8.43
CA HIS A 388 7.19 -1.18 9.64
C HIS A 388 6.57 0.17 9.31
N SER A 389 5.52 0.52 10.03
CA SER A 389 4.84 1.80 9.88
C SER A 389 4.23 2.30 11.19
N ILE A 390 4.01 3.60 11.22
CA ILE A 390 3.31 4.30 12.29
C ILE A 390 2.18 5.14 11.71
N ILE A 391 1.19 5.38 12.54
CA ILE A 391 0.14 6.37 12.28
C ILE A 391 0.30 7.47 13.33
N ILE A 392 0.34 8.72 12.89
CA ILE A 392 0.50 9.90 13.73
C ILE A 392 -0.76 10.75 13.62
N GLU A 393 -1.33 11.09 14.77
CA GLU A 393 -2.28 12.20 14.92
C GLU A 393 -1.44 13.49 15.06
N PRO A 394 -1.43 14.39 14.07
CA PRO A 394 -0.69 15.64 14.15
C PRO A 394 -1.28 16.55 15.25
N GLU A 395 -0.47 17.45 15.81
CA GLU A 395 -0.94 18.43 16.80
C GLU A 395 -2.07 19.31 16.23
N ASN A 396 -1.90 19.74 14.97
CA ASN A 396 -2.89 20.49 14.22
C ASN A 396 -3.10 19.86 12.84
N LEU A 397 -4.23 19.18 12.66
CA LEU A 397 -4.58 18.52 11.39
C LEU A 397 -4.81 19.51 10.25
N ASP A 398 -5.31 20.72 10.54
CA ASP A 398 -5.60 21.74 9.53
C ASP A 398 -4.34 22.27 8.83
N GLU A 399 -3.16 22.06 9.44
CA GLU A 399 -1.85 22.41 8.87
C GLU A 399 -1.28 21.33 7.94
N ILE A 400 -1.89 20.14 7.90
CA ILE A 400 -1.42 19.02 7.09
C ILE A 400 -2.10 19.03 5.72
N SER A 401 -1.45 19.68 4.76
CA SER A 401 -1.85 19.64 3.36
C SER A 401 -1.68 18.24 2.75
N PRO A 402 -2.51 17.85 1.77
CA PRO A 402 -2.52 16.50 1.21
C PRO A 402 -1.32 16.28 0.30
N TYR A 403 -0.25 15.75 0.89
CA TYR A 403 0.97 15.36 0.21
C TYR A 403 1.34 13.91 0.52
N ALA A 404 1.92 13.25 -0.48
CA ALA A 404 2.75 12.07 -0.30
C ALA A 404 4.21 12.50 -0.50
N VAL A 405 5.05 12.27 0.50
CA VAL A 405 6.44 12.73 0.54
C VAL A 405 7.34 11.51 0.64
N PHE A 406 8.07 11.24 -0.43
CA PHE A 406 9.18 10.29 -0.45
C PHE A 406 10.42 11.03 0.02
N THR A 407 11.22 10.41 0.89
CA THR A 407 12.39 11.09 1.46
C THR A 407 13.66 10.30 1.20
N GLU A 408 14.78 11.01 1.09
CA GLU A 408 16.12 10.46 1.27
C GLU A 408 16.86 11.34 2.28
N LEU A 409 17.04 10.81 3.50
CA LEU A 409 17.45 11.59 4.66
C LEU A 409 18.79 11.11 5.17
N LYS A 410 19.76 12.00 5.15
CA LYS A 410 21.09 11.76 5.70
C LYS A 410 21.06 11.88 7.22
N LEU A 411 21.45 10.82 7.91
CA LEU A 411 21.58 10.80 9.38
C LEU A 411 23.00 11.15 9.84
N ASN A 412 24.00 10.77 9.05
CA ASN A 412 25.42 11.10 9.23
C ASN A 412 26.18 10.85 7.91
N LYS A 413 27.52 10.93 7.93
CA LYS A 413 28.36 10.80 6.71
C LYS A 413 28.15 9.51 5.91
N SER A 414 27.68 8.43 6.53
CA SER A 414 27.60 7.10 5.90
C SER A 414 26.23 6.42 6.06
N LYS A 415 25.24 7.08 6.66
CA LYS A 415 23.91 6.49 6.89
C LYS A 415 22.82 7.40 6.34
N TYR A 416 22.00 6.83 5.47
CA TYR A 416 20.77 7.41 4.92
C TYR A 416 19.58 6.55 5.33
N VAL A 417 18.41 7.17 5.39
CA VAL A 417 17.12 6.51 5.60
C VAL A 417 16.07 7.15 4.71
N SER A 418 15.10 6.35 4.26
CA SER A 418 14.11 6.81 3.28
C SER A 418 12.68 6.56 3.76
N PRO A 419 12.22 7.15 4.89
CA PRO A 419 10.83 7.02 5.29
C PRO A 419 9.91 7.67 4.27
N GLU A 420 8.75 7.07 4.05
CA GLU A 420 7.70 7.63 3.20
C GLU A 420 6.58 8.17 4.09
N ILE A 421 6.09 9.38 3.79
CA ILE A 421 5.11 10.09 4.59
C ILE A 421 3.87 10.34 3.74
N TYR A 422 2.72 9.90 4.23
CA TYR A 422 1.46 9.96 3.53
C TYR A 422 0.45 10.69 4.43
N ALA A 423 0.26 11.97 4.17
CA ALA A 423 -0.81 12.72 4.82
C ALA A 423 -2.15 12.13 4.37
N ARG A 424 -2.97 11.60 5.28
CA ARG A 424 -4.36 11.17 5.04
C ARG A 424 -5.33 12.24 5.55
N LYS A 425 -6.65 12.01 5.38
CA LYS A 425 -7.69 12.96 5.79
C LYS A 425 -7.62 13.29 7.27
N ASP A 426 -7.44 12.27 8.11
CA ASP A 426 -7.56 12.39 9.56
C ASP A 426 -6.25 12.11 10.32
N GLU A 427 -5.22 11.63 9.62
CA GLU A 427 -3.99 11.12 10.22
C GLU A 427 -2.82 11.22 9.24
N VAL A 428 -1.59 11.01 9.71
CA VAL A 428 -0.41 10.88 8.86
C VAL A 428 0.17 9.48 9.01
N TYR A 429 0.24 8.76 7.89
CA TYR A 429 0.86 7.44 7.83
C TYR A 429 2.34 7.59 7.45
N VAL A 430 3.22 6.89 8.15
CA VAL A 430 4.66 6.86 7.87
C VAL A 430 5.14 5.43 7.82
N CYS A 431 5.86 5.04 6.78
CA CYS A 431 6.50 3.73 6.71
C CYS A 431 8.00 3.82 6.42
N GLY A 432 8.72 2.77 6.81
CA GLY A 432 10.15 2.62 6.54
C GLY A 432 10.46 1.64 5.44
N GLU A 433 11.76 1.48 5.20
CA GLU A 433 12.29 0.42 4.33
C GLU A 433 11.90 -0.97 4.82
N GLY A 434 11.78 -1.90 3.88
CA GLY A 434 11.54 -3.30 4.18
C GLY A 434 12.74 -3.98 4.83
N ASP A 435 12.48 -4.94 5.72
CA ASP A 435 13.43 -5.91 6.23
C ASP A 435 13.07 -7.33 5.82
N SER A 436 14.07 -8.08 5.36
CA SER A 436 13.95 -9.45 4.86
C SER A 436 14.54 -10.48 5.83
N ALA A 437 14.77 -10.10 7.09
CA ALA A 437 15.46 -10.94 8.07
C ALA A 437 14.56 -11.98 8.75
N VAL A 438 13.26 -11.96 8.45
CA VAL A 438 12.26 -12.80 9.13
C VAL A 438 11.37 -13.45 8.08
N LEU A 439 11.14 -14.75 8.26
CA LEU A 439 10.20 -15.51 7.45
C LEU A 439 8.77 -14.99 7.64
N ILE A 440 7.93 -15.21 6.63
CA ILE A 440 6.50 -14.97 6.77
C ILE A 440 5.95 -15.84 7.92
N PRO A 441 5.23 -15.26 8.89
CA PRO A 441 4.65 -16.04 9.99
C PRO A 441 3.41 -16.78 9.50
N GLU A 442 2.76 -17.53 10.38
CA GLU A 442 1.61 -18.35 10.00
C GLU A 442 0.38 -17.50 9.62
N THR A 443 0.10 -16.44 10.36
CA THR A 443 -1.04 -15.55 10.08
C THR A 443 -0.68 -14.07 10.14
N THR A 444 -1.63 -13.21 9.75
CA THR A 444 -1.46 -11.75 9.84
C THR A 444 -1.53 -11.20 11.28
N ASP A 445 -1.98 -12.00 12.25
CA ASP A 445 -1.94 -11.67 13.69
C ASP A 445 -0.53 -11.89 14.27
N ASP A 446 0.20 -12.85 13.74
CA ASP A 446 1.55 -13.24 14.18
C ASP A 446 2.65 -12.32 13.63
N VAL A 447 2.28 -11.28 12.87
CA VAL A 447 3.25 -10.32 12.32
C VAL A 447 3.85 -9.50 13.45
N GLU A 448 5.08 -9.84 13.81
CA GLU A 448 5.86 -9.12 14.81
C GLU A 448 6.11 -7.66 14.38
N VAL A 449 5.84 -6.75 15.32
CA VAL A 449 6.12 -5.32 15.22
C VAL A 449 7.34 -4.98 16.05
N VAL A 450 8.44 -4.62 15.38
CA VAL A 450 9.66 -4.16 16.05
C VAL A 450 9.47 -2.71 16.49
N SER A 451 9.33 -2.51 17.81
CA SER A 451 8.99 -1.20 18.40
C SER A 451 10.06 -0.15 18.15
N GLU A 452 11.33 -0.53 18.17
CA GLU A 452 12.49 0.34 17.94
C GLU A 452 12.46 0.93 16.53
N LYS A 453 12.08 0.13 15.52
CA LYS A 453 11.94 0.62 14.13
C LYS A 453 10.83 1.66 14.02
N CYS A 454 9.72 1.46 14.71
CA CYS A 454 8.62 2.42 14.75
C CYS A 454 9.03 3.74 15.46
N GLU A 455 9.83 3.64 16.52
CA GLU A 455 10.37 4.80 17.24
C GLU A 455 11.40 5.56 16.41
N GLU A 456 12.22 4.85 15.64
CA GLU A 456 13.13 5.46 14.66
C GLU A 456 12.35 6.23 13.60
N LEU A 457 11.27 5.66 13.03
CA LEU A 457 10.42 6.37 12.07
C LEU A 457 9.89 7.67 12.66
N PHE A 458 9.33 7.61 13.88
CA PHE A 458 8.84 8.80 14.56
C PHE A 458 9.97 9.82 14.76
N LYS A 459 11.14 9.39 15.24
CA LYS A 459 12.31 10.26 15.43
C LYS A 459 12.76 10.95 14.13
N TYR A 460 12.72 10.25 12.99
CA TYR A 460 13.10 10.83 11.71
C TYR A 460 12.09 11.91 11.27
N VAL A 461 10.79 11.61 11.30
CA VAL A 461 9.76 12.56 10.87
C VAL A 461 9.59 13.73 11.85
N SER A 462 9.83 13.54 13.15
CA SER A 462 9.85 14.63 14.14
C SER A 462 10.96 15.64 13.89
N LYS A 463 12.06 15.25 13.22
CA LYS A 463 13.10 16.21 12.79
C LYS A 463 12.75 16.94 11.50
N LEU A 464 11.89 16.35 10.66
CA LEU A 464 11.44 16.93 9.40
C LEU A 464 10.27 17.88 9.57
N SER A 465 9.42 17.66 10.59
CA SER A 465 8.14 18.34 10.72
C SER A 465 7.87 18.72 12.17
N PRO A 466 7.83 20.02 12.51
CA PRO A 466 7.40 20.48 13.83
C PRO A 466 6.00 19.98 14.20
N THR A 467 5.04 20.04 13.25
CA THR A 467 3.66 19.59 13.46
C THR A 467 3.56 18.09 13.78
N LEU A 468 4.39 17.24 13.15
CA LEU A 468 4.46 15.81 13.50
C LEU A 468 5.24 15.56 14.78
N SER A 469 6.24 16.40 15.09
CA SER A 469 7.07 16.25 16.29
C SER A 469 6.29 16.36 17.59
N ASN A 470 5.27 17.22 17.62
CA ASN A 470 4.34 17.38 18.73
C ASN A 470 3.11 16.45 18.64
N GLY A 471 3.01 15.66 17.57
CA GLY A 471 1.91 14.73 17.34
C GLY A 471 1.97 13.50 18.25
N LYS A 472 0.90 12.70 18.21
CA LYS A 472 0.76 11.46 18.95
C LYS A 472 0.79 10.25 18.02
N ILE A 473 1.64 9.26 18.32
CA ILE A 473 1.56 7.96 17.65
C ILE A 473 0.24 7.27 18.07
N LEU A 474 -0.65 7.07 17.10
CA LEU A 474 -1.89 6.31 17.26
C LEU A 474 -1.66 4.81 17.17
N LYS A 475 -0.75 4.40 16.29
CA LYS A 475 -0.50 2.98 16.00
C LYS A 475 0.95 2.75 15.62
N LYS A 476 1.52 1.65 16.12
CA LYS A 476 2.76 1.03 15.63
C LYS A 476 2.38 -0.30 14.99
N GLN A 477 2.83 -0.58 13.78
CA GLN A 477 2.43 -1.79 13.07
C GLN A 477 3.47 -2.24 12.05
N ALA A 478 3.33 -3.48 11.61
CA ALA A 478 4.08 -4.05 10.50
C ALA A 478 3.16 -4.91 9.63
N CYS A 479 3.56 -5.08 8.38
CA CYS A 479 2.93 -5.97 7.41
C CYS A 479 3.95 -6.41 6.35
N TYR A 480 3.61 -7.46 5.60
CA TYR A 480 4.43 -7.96 4.51
C TYR A 480 3.89 -7.49 3.16
N LEU A 481 4.80 -7.06 2.30
CA LEU A 481 4.57 -6.85 0.87
C LEU A 481 4.75 -8.18 0.14
N PRO A 482 3.87 -8.54 -0.80
CA PRO A 482 4.07 -9.71 -1.67
C PRO A 482 5.04 -9.36 -2.79
N VAL A 483 6.32 -9.69 -2.63
CA VAL A 483 7.37 -9.41 -3.61
C VAL A 483 7.51 -10.61 -4.53
N LEU A 484 7.52 -10.36 -5.84
CA LEU A 484 7.79 -11.38 -6.84
C LEU A 484 9.30 -11.48 -7.09
N ASP A 485 9.90 -12.62 -6.78
CA ASP A 485 11.34 -12.87 -6.84
C ASP A 485 11.78 -13.37 -8.22
N ILE A 486 11.30 -12.68 -9.27
CA ILE A 486 11.64 -12.97 -10.65
C ILE A 486 12.25 -11.71 -11.28
N PRO A 487 13.57 -11.70 -11.56
CA PRO A 487 14.23 -10.53 -12.13
C PRO A 487 13.67 -10.06 -13.48
N SER A 488 13.11 -10.99 -14.27
CA SER A 488 12.54 -10.73 -15.60
C SER A 488 11.05 -10.38 -15.60
N SER A 489 10.35 -10.52 -14.47
CA SER A 489 8.91 -10.29 -14.45
C SER A 489 8.55 -8.81 -14.50
N SER A 490 7.39 -8.55 -15.13
CA SER A 490 6.87 -7.23 -15.42
C SER A 490 5.70 -6.82 -14.53
N GLY A 491 5.42 -7.50 -13.41
CA GLY A 491 4.29 -7.16 -12.54
C GLY A 491 3.83 -8.30 -11.62
N PRO A 492 2.66 -8.15 -10.98
CA PRO A 492 2.00 -9.24 -10.23
C PRO A 492 1.69 -10.44 -11.12
N LEU A 493 1.45 -11.59 -10.51
CA LEU A 493 0.91 -12.77 -11.20
C LEU A 493 -0.62 -12.69 -11.18
N ILE A 494 -1.23 -12.62 -12.36
CA ILE A 494 -2.69 -12.49 -12.57
C ILE A 494 -3.12 -13.45 -13.67
N GLY A 495 -3.89 -14.47 -13.33
CA GLY A 495 -4.43 -15.42 -14.32
C GLY A 495 -4.67 -16.82 -13.77
N GLU A 496 -5.06 -17.73 -14.66
CA GLU A 496 -5.07 -19.17 -14.39
C GLU A 496 -3.62 -19.67 -14.32
N THR A 497 -3.33 -20.61 -13.42
CA THR A 497 -2.04 -21.29 -13.36
C THR A 497 -1.99 -22.38 -14.43
N ASN A 498 -0.97 -23.25 -14.39
CA ASN A 498 -0.93 -24.45 -15.23
C ASN A 498 -1.84 -25.59 -14.70
N VAL A 499 -2.51 -25.41 -13.56
CA VAL A 499 -3.50 -26.33 -13.00
C VAL A 499 -4.91 -25.79 -13.34
N ASP A 500 -5.70 -26.55 -14.11
CA ASP A 500 -7.06 -26.12 -14.51
C ASP A 500 -7.92 -25.79 -13.28
N GLY A 501 -8.66 -24.69 -13.33
CA GLY A 501 -9.53 -24.26 -12.23
C GLY A 501 -8.82 -23.50 -11.11
N LEU A 502 -7.48 -23.44 -11.09
CA LEU A 502 -6.70 -22.69 -10.10
C LEU A 502 -6.20 -21.35 -10.67
N PHE A 503 -6.53 -20.27 -9.98
CA PHE A 503 -6.18 -18.91 -10.38
C PHE A 503 -5.35 -18.22 -9.30
N LEU A 504 -4.47 -17.33 -9.73
CA LEU A 504 -3.63 -16.53 -8.86
C LEU A 504 -3.78 -15.03 -9.19
N ALA A 505 -3.92 -14.22 -8.14
CA ALA A 505 -3.89 -12.76 -8.20
C ALA A 505 -3.07 -12.22 -7.01
N SER A 506 -1.74 -12.22 -7.15
CA SER A 506 -0.81 -11.87 -6.05
C SER A 506 0.51 -11.29 -6.59
N GLY A 507 1.42 -10.89 -5.70
CA GLY A 507 2.75 -10.37 -6.10
C GLY A 507 2.77 -8.89 -6.47
N HIS A 508 1.77 -8.11 -6.06
CA HIS A 508 1.67 -6.68 -6.40
C HIS A 508 2.70 -5.76 -5.73
N SER A 509 3.58 -6.29 -4.87
CA SER A 509 4.57 -5.52 -4.12
C SER A 509 3.89 -4.33 -3.40
N CYS A 510 4.47 -3.13 -3.45
CA CYS A 510 3.91 -1.90 -2.88
C CYS A 510 2.72 -1.32 -3.67
N TRP A 511 2.39 -1.84 -4.86
CA TRP A 511 1.36 -1.30 -5.76
C TRP A 511 0.01 -2.00 -5.65
N GLY A 512 -0.17 -2.93 -4.70
CA GLY A 512 -1.42 -3.67 -4.51
C GLY A 512 -2.64 -2.76 -4.34
N ILE A 513 -2.53 -1.68 -3.55
CA ILE A 513 -3.66 -0.74 -3.38
C ILE A 513 -4.00 -0.04 -4.70
N ASN A 514 -2.98 0.38 -5.45
CA ASN A 514 -3.17 1.04 -6.74
C ASN A 514 -3.87 0.13 -7.74
N ASN A 515 -3.45 -1.14 -7.82
CA ASN A 515 -3.82 -2.07 -8.88
C ASN A 515 -5.01 -2.98 -8.56
N ALA A 516 -5.51 -2.97 -7.33
CA ALA A 516 -6.56 -3.90 -6.90
C ALA A 516 -7.86 -3.78 -7.71
N PRO A 517 -8.41 -2.59 -8.02
CA PRO A 517 -9.60 -2.49 -8.85
C PRO A 517 -9.42 -3.10 -10.25
N ALA A 518 -8.34 -2.76 -10.96
CA ALA A 518 -8.09 -3.37 -12.27
C ALA A 518 -7.85 -4.87 -12.18
N THR A 519 -7.11 -5.33 -11.17
CA THR A 519 -6.88 -6.77 -10.95
C THR A 519 -8.22 -7.49 -10.76
N GLY A 520 -9.11 -6.96 -9.92
CA GLY A 520 -10.43 -7.54 -9.72
C GLY A 520 -11.29 -7.55 -10.99
N PHE A 521 -11.28 -6.46 -11.75
CA PHE A 521 -12.01 -6.36 -13.01
C PHE A 521 -11.51 -7.39 -14.03
N LEU A 522 -10.20 -7.45 -14.26
CA LEU A 522 -9.58 -8.36 -15.23
C LEU A 522 -9.74 -9.82 -14.82
N MET A 523 -9.70 -10.10 -13.52
CA MET A 523 -10.03 -11.44 -12.99
C MET A 523 -11.49 -11.81 -13.25
N ALA A 524 -12.44 -10.88 -13.13
CA ALA A 524 -13.84 -11.16 -13.48
C ALA A 524 -14.01 -11.51 -14.96
N GLU A 525 -13.36 -10.78 -15.87
CA GLU A 525 -13.32 -11.11 -17.30
C GLU A 525 -12.69 -12.51 -17.53
N LEU A 526 -11.55 -12.80 -16.90
CA LEU A 526 -10.89 -14.11 -17.02
C LEU A 526 -11.78 -15.26 -16.53
N LEU A 527 -12.38 -15.12 -15.35
CA LEU A 527 -13.12 -16.19 -14.67
C LEU A 527 -14.45 -16.51 -15.37
N ILE A 528 -15.06 -15.53 -16.04
CA ILE A 528 -16.37 -15.69 -16.70
C ILE A 528 -16.21 -15.87 -18.21
N GLU A 529 -15.34 -15.10 -18.84
CA GLU A 529 -15.19 -15.07 -20.31
C GLU A 529 -13.99 -15.88 -20.82
N GLY A 530 -13.11 -16.33 -19.93
CA GLY A 530 -11.90 -17.09 -20.26
C GLY A 530 -10.71 -16.24 -20.72
N SER A 531 -10.85 -14.91 -20.80
CA SER A 531 -9.79 -13.99 -21.21
C SER A 531 -10.01 -12.59 -20.67
N ALA A 532 -8.95 -11.92 -20.22
CA ALA A 532 -8.98 -10.48 -19.95
C ALA A 532 -8.97 -9.70 -21.28
N LYS A 533 -9.89 -8.75 -21.42
CA LYS A 533 -10.10 -7.94 -22.64
C LYS A 533 -9.82 -6.47 -22.41
N SER A 534 -9.99 -5.99 -21.18
CA SER A 534 -9.82 -4.58 -20.85
C SER A 534 -8.35 -4.14 -20.81
N CYS A 535 -7.41 -5.05 -20.50
CA CYS A 535 -5.97 -4.81 -20.52
C CYS A 535 -5.23 -6.06 -21.00
N ASP A 536 -4.11 -5.89 -21.71
CA ASP A 536 -3.20 -7.01 -22.02
C ASP A 536 -2.39 -7.38 -20.78
N ILE A 537 -2.72 -8.55 -20.22
CA ILE A 537 -2.04 -9.14 -19.05
C ILE A 537 -1.28 -10.42 -19.41
N SER A 538 -1.02 -10.68 -20.69
CA SER A 538 -0.31 -11.89 -21.14
C SER A 538 1.03 -12.08 -20.43
N ALA A 539 1.78 -10.99 -20.21
CA ALA A 539 3.05 -10.99 -19.48
C ALA A 539 2.94 -11.16 -17.96
N LEU A 540 1.72 -11.14 -17.40
CA LEU A 540 1.42 -11.35 -15.98
C LEU A 540 0.89 -12.75 -15.70
N ASN A 541 0.78 -13.61 -16.72
CA ASN A 541 0.24 -14.95 -16.58
C ASN A 541 1.12 -15.82 -15.66
N PRO A 542 0.57 -16.38 -14.56
CA PRO A 542 1.32 -17.22 -13.61
C PRO A 542 2.07 -18.40 -14.24
N SER A 543 1.48 -19.05 -15.26
CA SER A 543 2.05 -20.25 -15.91
C SER A 543 3.37 -20.00 -16.65
N LEU A 544 3.74 -18.73 -16.88
CA LEU A 544 5.04 -18.38 -17.46
C LEU A 544 6.19 -18.42 -16.45
N TYR A 545 5.87 -18.51 -15.15
CA TYR A 545 6.80 -18.14 -14.10
C TYR A 545 7.00 -19.22 -13.03
N PHE A 546 6.04 -20.12 -12.83
CA PHE A 546 6.18 -21.27 -11.94
C PHE A 546 5.17 -22.38 -12.27
N ASP A 547 5.40 -23.56 -11.69
CA ASP A 547 4.54 -24.73 -11.81
C ASP A 547 3.72 -24.89 -10.52
N ALA A 548 2.40 -24.79 -10.62
CA ALA A 548 1.47 -24.92 -9.50
C ALA A 548 1.03 -26.37 -9.21
N SER A 549 1.51 -27.36 -9.98
CA SER A 549 1.20 -28.78 -9.76
C SER A 549 2.01 -29.41 -8.62
N LEU A 550 3.10 -28.74 -8.23
CA LEU A 550 3.97 -29.14 -7.12
C LEU A 550 3.38 -28.61 -5.80
N VAL A 551 2.32 -29.26 -5.31
CA VAL A 551 1.72 -29.02 -3.99
C VAL A 551 2.40 -29.93 -2.96
N PHE A 552 2.46 -29.55 -1.69
CA PHE A 552 3.00 -30.42 -0.64
C PHE A 552 2.24 -31.76 -0.63
N GLU A 553 2.95 -32.87 -0.86
CA GLU A 553 2.51 -34.16 -0.35
C GLU A 553 2.69 -34.09 1.18
N SER A 554 1.60 -34.10 1.95
CA SER A 554 1.66 -34.09 3.40
C SER A 554 2.48 -35.29 3.89
N GLU A 555 3.46 -35.08 4.78
CA GLU A 555 4.32 -36.11 5.40
C GLU A 555 3.56 -37.16 6.25
N ASP A 556 2.22 -37.18 6.21
CA ASP A 556 1.36 -38.07 7.01
C ASP A 556 1.21 -39.49 6.40
N GLU A 557 1.86 -39.81 5.28
CA GLU A 557 1.73 -41.12 4.60
C GLU A 557 2.87 -42.11 4.89
N TYR A 558 3.75 -41.82 5.87
CA TYR A 558 4.88 -42.69 6.24
C TYR A 558 4.92 -43.13 7.71
N GLU A 559 3.80 -43.55 8.30
CA GLU A 559 3.85 -44.32 9.55
C GLU A 559 2.75 -45.40 9.64
N GLU A 560 2.67 -46.33 8.68
CA GLU A 560 2.10 -47.67 8.95
C GLU A 560 2.71 -48.69 7.98
N GLU A 561 3.89 -49.23 8.28
CA GLU A 561 4.29 -50.56 7.79
C GLU A 561 5.35 -51.15 8.76
N ASP A 562 5.04 -52.35 9.25
CA ASP A 562 5.89 -53.37 9.89
C ASP A 562 6.18 -53.29 11.41
N GLU A 563 5.15 -53.47 12.26
CA GLU A 563 5.31 -54.33 13.45
C GLU A 563 5.02 -55.78 13.03
N GLU A 564 6.05 -56.49 12.54
CA GLU A 564 5.99 -57.95 12.43
C GLU A 564 6.09 -58.56 13.83
N ASP A 565 5.02 -59.25 14.22
CA ASP A 565 4.90 -60.11 15.40
C ASP A 565 6.07 -61.10 15.48
N TYR A 566 6.98 -60.90 16.44
CA TYR A 566 7.87 -61.95 16.90
C TYR A 566 7.13 -62.84 17.90
N GLU A 567 6.51 -63.92 17.40
CA GLU A 567 6.10 -65.05 18.24
C GLU A 567 7.36 -65.75 18.80
N GLU A 568 7.54 -65.67 20.13
CA GLU A 568 8.44 -66.54 20.88
C GLU A 568 7.82 -67.95 20.97
N ASP A 569 8.32 -68.89 20.17
CA ASP A 569 8.15 -70.32 20.42
C ASP A 569 9.48 -70.93 20.87
N GLU A 570 9.44 -71.50 22.07
CA GLU A 570 10.50 -72.26 22.74
C GLU A 570 10.82 -73.59 22.03
N ASP A 571 11.99 -74.14 22.39
CA ASP A 571 12.47 -75.53 22.26
C ASP A 571 13.23 -75.92 20.96
N PHE A 572 14.57 -76.07 21.05
CA PHE A 572 15.20 -77.38 21.31
C PHE A 572 16.75 -77.29 21.38
N ASP A 573 17.31 -77.99 22.36
CA ASP A 573 18.73 -78.29 22.59
C ASP A 573 19.49 -78.78 21.35
N VAL A 574 20.74 -78.32 21.15
CA VAL A 574 21.89 -79.22 20.86
C VAL A 574 23.21 -78.58 21.35
N ASP A 575 23.88 -79.31 22.25
CA ASP A 575 25.29 -79.19 22.63
C ASP A 575 26.23 -79.09 21.41
N VAL A 576 27.21 -78.17 21.43
CA VAL A 576 28.62 -78.51 21.15
C VAL A 576 29.56 -77.52 21.85
N ASP A 577 30.40 -78.08 22.72
CA ASP A 577 31.62 -77.49 23.28
C ASP A 577 32.61 -76.98 22.21
N VAL A 578 33.60 -76.21 22.69
CA VAL A 578 35.04 -76.23 22.32
C VAL A 578 35.59 -74.82 22.05
N ASP A 579 36.22 -74.31 23.12
CA ASP A 579 37.58 -73.79 23.20
C ASP A 579 38.01 -72.55 22.36
N ASP A 580 38.31 -71.50 23.13
CA ASP A 580 39.67 -70.95 23.30
C ASP A 580 40.16 -69.71 22.50
N TYR A 581 40.78 -68.86 23.34
CA TYR A 581 41.87 -67.89 23.19
C TYR A 581 41.64 -66.47 22.61
N GLU A 582 41.83 -65.56 23.59
CA GLU A 582 42.47 -64.22 23.60
C GLU A 582 41.68 -62.97 23.21
#